data_AF-A0A6P2A9W3-F1
#
_entry.id   AF-A0A6P2A9W3-F1
#
_cell.length_a   1.000
_cell.length_b   1.000
_cell.length_c   1.000
_cell.angle_alpha   90.00
_cell.angle_beta   90.00
_cell.angle_gamma   90.00
#
_symmetry.space_group_name_H-M   'P 1'
#
loop_
_entity.id
_entity.type
_entity.pdbx_description
1 polymer ?
#
loop_
_entity_poly.entity_id
_entity_poly.type
_entity_poly.pdbx_seq_one_letter_code
_entity_poly.pdbx_strand_id
1 'polypeptide(L)' 'MQSQKLSISIPLDLMRFIEHYQTTNKCKSRSHVIEKALILLQEKELELAYRQADAEVDTEWDITIADGLTDETW' A
#
# COMPACT_ATOMS: atom_id res chain seq x y z
N MET A 1 -10.03 6.29 -16.03
CA MET A 1 -9.86 6.95 -14.73
C MET A 1 -10.02 8.44 -14.93
N GLN A 2 -10.87 9.10 -14.14
CA GLN A 2 -10.91 10.56 -14.10
C GLN A 2 -9.69 11.04 -13.32
N SER A 3 -8.96 12.03 -13.85
CA SER A 3 -7.83 12.66 -13.18
C SER A 3 -8.17 14.10 -12.85
N GLN A 4 -7.82 14.53 -11.63
CA GLN A 4 -7.91 15.93 -11.24
C GLN A 4 -6.51 16.57 -11.30
N LYS A 5 -6.45 17.82 -11.79
CA LYS A 5 -5.20 18.57 -11.80
C LYS A 5 -4.97 19.19 -10.43
N LEU A 6 -3.77 18.99 -9.90
CA LEU A 6 -3.33 19.56 -8.64
C LEU A 6 -2.17 20.54 -8.91
N SER A 7 -2.22 21.72 -8.31
CA SER A 7 -1.12 22.69 -8.30
C SER A 7 -0.59 22.79 -6.88
N ILE A 8 0.70 22.50 -6.69
CA ILE A 8 1.37 22.53 -5.39
C ILE A 8 2.72 23.22 -5.51
N SER A 9 3.16 23.83 -4.41
CA SER A 9 4.54 24.25 -4.25
C SER A 9 5.32 23.14 -3.54
N ILE A 10 6.49 22.79 -4.06
CA ILE A 10 7.37 21.78 -3.45
C ILE A 10 8.79 22.34 -3.29
N PRO A 11 9.52 21.98 -2.23
CA PRO A 11 10.93 22.30 -2.08
C PRO A 11 11.77 21.84 -3.27
N LEU A 12 12.81 22.61 -3.60
CA LEU A 12 13.69 22.32 -4.74
C LEU A 12 14.35 20.95 -4.65
N ASP A 13 14.75 20.53 -3.44
CA ASP A 13 15.42 19.25 -3.23
C ASP A 13 14.50 18.06 -3.52
N LEU A 14 13.22 18.16 -3.15
CA LEU A 14 12.21 17.14 -3.48
C LEU A 14 11.90 17.13 -4.97
N MET A 15 11.88 18.31 -5.61
CA MET A 15 11.74 18.40 -7.06
C MET A 15 12.91 17.69 -7.79
N ARG A 16 14.16 17.91 -7.34
CA ARG A 16 15.35 17.22 -7.85
C ARG A 16 15.26 15.71 -7.65
N PHE A 17 14.78 15.27 -6.48
CA PHE A 17 14.55 13.85 -6.21
C PHE A 17 13.54 13.25 -7.20
N ILE A 18 12.41 13.93 -7.44
CA ILE A 18 11.38 13.47 -8.40
C ILE A 18 11.98 13.32 -9.80
N GLU A 19 12.77 14.30 -10.27
CA GLU A 19 13.41 14.24 -11.59
C GLU A 19 14.41 13.09 -11.69
N HIS A 20 15.27 12.94 -10.68
CA HIS A 20 16.23 11.84 -10.62
C HIS A 20 15.50 10.49 -10.63
N TYR A 21 14.52 10.30 -9.74
CA TYR A 21 13.74 9.07 -9.66
C TYR A 21 13.00 8.78 -10.96
N GLN A 22 12.46 9.81 -11.62
CA GLN A 22 11.79 9.68 -12.91
C GLN A 22 12.73 9.09 -13.96
N THR A 23 13.94 9.65 -14.08
CA THR A 23 14.93 9.19 -15.07
C THR A 23 15.45 7.78 -14.77
N THR A 24 15.83 7.52 -13.52
CA THR A 24 16.38 6.23 -13.08
C THR A 24 15.37 5.09 -13.24
N ASN A 25 14.10 5.34 -12.93
CA ASN A 25 13.04 4.32 -12.95
C ASN A 25 12.18 4.35 -14.23
N LYS A 26 12.60 5.10 -15.26
CA LYS A 26 11.89 5.22 -16.55
C LYS A 26 10.40 5.59 -16.39
N CYS A 27 10.10 6.46 -15.43
CA CYS A 27 8.73 6.89 -15.20
C CYS A 27 8.30 7.87 -16.30
N LYS A 28 7.08 7.68 -16.81
CA LYS A 28 6.50 8.49 -17.89
C LYS A 28 6.42 9.99 -17.59
N SER A 29 6.24 10.38 -16.33
CA SER A 29 6.14 11.78 -15.92
C SER A 29 6.42 11.95 -14.43
N ARG A 30 6.60 13.19 -13.99
CA ARG A 30 6.67 13.58 -12.57
C ARG A 30 5.41 13.15 -11.81
N SER A 31 4.24 13.30 -12.43
CA SER A 31 2.96 12.84 -11.84
C SER A 31 2.93 11.33 -11.61
N HIS A 32 3.55 10.52 -12.49
CA HIS A 32 3.64 9.08 -12.30
C HIS A 32 4.58 8.71 -11.13
N VAL A 33 5.63 9.50 -10.87
CA VAL A 33 6.46 9.33 -9.66
C VAL A 33 5.64 9.65 -8.40
N ILE A 34 4.86 10.74 -8.43
CA ILE A 34 4.01 11.14 -7.30
C ILE A 34 2.91 10.10 -7.05
N GLU A 35 2.27 9.59 -8.11
CA GLU A 35 1.29 8.49 -8.01
C GLU A 35 1.87 7.27 -7.32
N LYS A 36 3.07 6.82 -7.74
CA LYS A 36 3.78 5.71 -7.08
C LYS A 36 4.06 6.00 -5.60
N ALA A 37 4.50 7.21 -5.26
CA ALA A 37 4.75 7.59 -3.88
C ALA A 37 3.47 7.56 -3.03
N LEU A 38 2.33 7.99 -3.58
CA LEU A 38 1.05 7.95 -2.88
C LEU A 38 0.55 6.51 -2.66
N ILE A 39 0.73 5.63 -3.64
CA ILE A 39 0.41 4.20 -3.49
C ILE A 39 1.27 3.58 -2.37
N LEU A 40 2.58 3.88 -2.34
CA LEU A 40 3.46 3.39 -1.28
C LEU A 40 3.07 3.90 0.11
N LEU A 41 2.56 5.14 0.22
CA LEU A 41 2.04 5.66 1.48
C LEU A 41 0.79 4.89 1.92
N GLN A 42 -0.13 4.62 0.99
CA GLN A 42 -1.33 3.82 1.26
C GLN A 42 -0.99 2.39 1.70
N GLU A 43 -0.04 1.74 1.02
CA GLU A 43 0.42 0.39 1.38
C GLU A 43 1.03 0.36 2.78
N LYS A 44 1.81 1.39 3.15
CA LYS A 44 2.40 1.50 4.48
C LYS A 44 1.35 1.71 5.57
N GLU A 45 0.34 2.53 5.32
CA GLU A 45 -0.79 2.71 6.24
C GLU A 45 -1.58 1.41 6.39
N LEU A 46 -1.77 0.67 5.30
CA LEU A 46 -2.43 -0.62 5.29
C LEU A 46 -1.64 -1.67 6.10
N GLU A 47 -0.32 -1.75 5.91
CA GLU A 47 0.55 -2.63 6.70
C GLU A 47 0.43 -2.34 8.20
N LEU A 48 0.42 -1.06 8.58
CA LEU A 48 0.25 -0.66 9.98
C LEU A 48 -1.11 -1.08 10.52
N ALA A 49 -2.18 -0.87 9.76
CA ALA A 49 -3.53 -1.26 10.15
C ALA A 49 -3.65 -2.79 10.33
N TYR A 50 -3.09 -3.57 9.41
CA TYR A 50 -3.07 -5.03 9.56
C TYR A 50 -2.28 -5.48 10.78
N ARG A 51 -1.12 -4.88 11.05
CA ARG A 51 -0.33 -5.20 12.25
C ARG A 51 -1.08 -4.91 13.54
N GLN A 52 -1.85 -3.82 13.57
CA GLN A 52 -2.68 -3.47 14.73
C GLN A 52 -3.84 -4.46 14.88
N ALA A 53 -4.54 -4.78 13.79
CA ALA A 53 -5.63 -5.75 13.80
C ALA A 53 -5.17 -7.15 14.21
N ASP A 54 -3.99 -7.59 13.76
CA ASP A 54 -3.38 -8.87 14.14
C ASP A 54 -3.16 -8.99 15.66
N ALA A 55 -2.79 -7.88 16.33
CA ALA A 55 -2.65 -7.84 17.79
C ALA A 55 -3.98 -7.93 18.55
N GLU A 56 -5.12 -7.74 17.87
CA GLU A 56 -6.47 -7.80 18.42
C GLU A 56 -7.17 -9.14 18.07
N VAL A 57 -6.49 -10.06 17.37
CA VAL A 57 -7.07 -11.35 16.98
C VAL A 57 -7.37 -12.20 18.21
N ASP A 58 -8.61 -12.69 18.27
CA ASP A 58 -9.09 -13.57 19.32
C ASP A 58 -8.69 -15.03 19.02
N THR A 59 -7.86 -15.60 19.88
CA THR A 59 -7.37 -16.98 19.77
C THR A 59 -8.45 -18.03 19.93
N GLU A 60 -9.64 -17.68 20.46
CA GLU A 60 -10.76 -18.63 20.53
C GLU A 60 -11.22 -19.10 19.14
N TRP A 61 -10.96 -18.33 18.08
CA TRP A 61 -11.25 -18.75 16.71
C TRP A 61 -10.39 -19.92 16.22
N ASP A 62 -9.25 -20.19 16.85
CA ASP A 62 -8.33 -21.25 16.43
C ASP A 62 -8.99 -22.64 16.46
N ILE A 63 -10.01 -22.84 17.30
CA ILE A 63 -10.77 -24.10 17.37
C ILE A 63 -11.46 -24.45 16.05
N THR A 64 -11.77 -23.44 15.22
CA THR A 64 -12.48 -23.60 13.94
C THR A 64 -11.57 -23.79 12.74
N ILE A 65 -10.24 -23.74 12.92
CA ILE A 65 -9.25 -23.82 11.81
C ILE A 65 -9.38 -25.12 11.01
N ALA A 66 -9.80 -26.21 11.66
CA ALA A 66 -9.93 -27.53 11.03
C ALA A 66 -11.35 -27.88 10.59
N ASP A 67 -12.33 -26.99 10.79
CA ASP A 67 -13.73 -27.26 10.46
C ASP A 67 -13.89 -27.53 8.94
N GLY A 68 -14.48 -28.67 8.61
CA GLY A 68 -14.69 -29.10 7.21
C GLY A 68 -13.46 -29.65 6.48
N LEU A 69 -12.30 -29.77 7.15
CA LEU A 69 -11.11 -30.44 6.59
C LEU A 69 -11.14 -31.97 6.78
N THR A 70 -11.83 -32.45 7.81
CA THR A 70 -12.17 -33.87 7.94
C THR A 70 -13.47 -34.14 7.21
N ASP A 71 -13.39 -34.91 6.14
CA ASP A 71 -14.55 -35.48 5.46
C ASP A 71 -15.19 -36.48 6.43
N GLU A 72 -16.28 -36.08 7.09
CA GLU A 72 -17.11 -36.99 7.88
C GLU A 72 -17.98 -37.81 6.92
N THR A 73 -17.33 -38.57 6.04
CA THR A 73 -17.95 -39.63 5.26
C THR A 73 -17.96 -40.91 6.10
N TRP A 74 -18.94 -41.02 7.00
CA TRP A 74 -19.42 -42.29 7.55
C TRP A 74 -20.77 -42.66 6.95
#